data_AF-A0A3R7QES0-F1
#
_entry.id   AF-A0A3R7QES0-F1
#
_cell.length_a   1.000
_cell.length_b   1.000
_cell.length_c   1.000
_cell.angle_alpha   90.00
_cell.angle_beta   90.00
_cell.angle_gamma   90.00
#
_symmetry.space_group_name_H-M   'P 1'
#
loop_
_entity.id
_entity.type
_entity.pdbx_description
1 polymer ?
#
loop_
_entity_poly.entity_id
_entity_poly.type
_entity_poly.pdbx_seq_one_letter_code
_entity_poly.pdbx_strand_id
1 'polypeptide(L)'
;MINILTNSQLFGEADPDEDVSPDSADPEQVGDAGQSAMEADANDAGNVSRVSTRAWASSHNYDAKKLFGKLFDDDIKYLLSMDKLWEKRRRPTPLNWENMPEADVIEDGEGLIQDQRPWTITQCRDVMASAVASLHKRLAGLPEGDDLVWDKDDKDSMDFVTACANIRAHIFGIPQKTRFDVKSMAGNIIPAIATTNAIIAGLIVLEAMKILQGRFKDCKTVYLNRRPNPKKRLLVPCVLDKPNPKCYVFCLKFRSD
;
A
#
# COMPACT_ATOMS: atom_id res chain seq x y z
N MET A 1 -7.23 -1.94 2.32
CA MET A 1 -6.07 -1.03 2.25
C MET A 1 -4.87 -1.80 2.77
N ILE A 2 -3.89 -2.06 1.91
CA ILE A 2 -2.68 -2.82 2.28
C ILE A 2 -1.86 -1.91 3.21
N ASN A 3 -1.35 -2.48 4.29
CA ASN A 3 -0.73 -1.83 5.46
C ASN A 3 0.59 -1.06 5.18
N ILE A 4 0.78 -0.47 3.99
CA ILE A 4 1.88 0.46 3.72
C ILE A 4 1.89 1.58 4.77
N LEU A 5 0.70 2.09 5.11
CA LEU A 5 0.48 3.12 6.13
C LEU A 5 1.08 2.74 7.50
N THR A 6 1.01 1.47 7.91
CA THR A 6 1.63 1.03 9.18
C THR A 6 3.15 1.10 9.15
N ASN A 7 3.78 0.90 7.99
CA ASN A 7 5.23 1.01 7.86
C ASN A 7 5.64 2.49 7.86
N SER A 8 5.00 3.31 7.03
CA SER A 8 5.22 4.77 7.00
C SER A 8 5.03 5.39 8.38
N GLN A 9 3.98 5.04 9.10
CA GLN A 9 3.70 5.62 10.41
C GLN A 9 4.74 5.22 11.47
N LEU A 10 5.23 3.98 11.46
CA LEU A 10 6.21 3.50 12.44
C LEU A 10 7.65 3.88 12.11
N PHE A 11 8.03 3.89 10.83
CA PHE A 11 9.42 3.99 10.40
C PHE A 11 9.68 5.10 9.37
N GLY A 12 8.68 5.56 8.62
CA GLY A 12 8.79 6.58 7.56
C GLY A 12 8.49 8.00 8.02
N GLU A 13 7.99 8.89 7.17
CA GLU A 13 7.55 10.23 7.62
C GLU A 13 6.19 10.11 8.33
N ALA A 14 5.99 10.86 9.41
CA ALA A 14 4.71 10.83 10.13
C ALA A 14 3.67 11.72 9.43
N ASP A 15 2.76 11.12 8.68
CA ASP A 15 1.62 11.79 8.06
C ASP A 15 0.34 11.57 8.89
N PRO A 16 -0.34 12.63 9.37
CA PRO A 16 -1.64 12.53 10.04
C PRO A 16 -2.73 11.83 9.21
N ASP A 17 -2.68 11.96 7.88
CA ASP A 17 -3.65 11.35 6.98
C ASP A 17 -3.43 9.83 6.82
N GLU A 18 -2.29 9.31 7.30
CA GLU A 18 -1.91 7.89 7.26
C GLU A 18 -2.04 7.17 8.63
N ASP A 19 -2.76 7.74 9.61
CA ASP A 19 -2.93 7.10 10.92
C ASP A 19 -3.67 5.75 10.82
N VAL A 20 -3.10 4.73 11.46
CA VAL A 20 -3.62 3.36 11.43
C VAL A 20 -4.48 3.00 12.64
N SER A 21 -4.56 3.91 13.62
CA SER A 21 -5.43 3.77 14.78
C SER A 21 -6.91 3.79 14.36
N PRO A 22 -7.83 3.08 15.06
CA PRO A 22 -9.24 3.14 14.74
C PRO A 22 -9.77 4.58 14.77
N ASP A 23 -10.17 5.12 13.62
CA ASP A 23 -10.77 6.45 13.52
C ASP A 23 -11.98 6.51 14.44
N SER A 24 -12.12 7.55 15.25
CA SER A 24 -13.30 7.81 16.09
C SER A 24 -14.17 8.94 15.55
N ALA A 25 -13.72 9.61 14.49
CA ALA A 25 -14.40 10.73 13.87
C ALA A 25 -15.26 10.32 12.66
N ASP A 26 -15.31 9.02 12.29
CA ASP A 26 -16.08 8.61 11.12
C ASP A 26 -17.60 8.68 11.40
N PRO A 27 -18.39 9.34 10.54
CA PRO A 27 -19.82 9.57 10.78
C PRO A 27 -20.66 8.30 10.89
N GLU A 28 -20.18 7.15 10.40
CA GLU A 28 -20.85 5.85 10.60
C GLU A 28 -20.62 5.27 12.02
N GLN A 29 -19.77 5.93 12.85
CA GLN A 29 -19.26 5.44 14.14
C GLN A 29 -19.94 6.04 15.37
N VAL A 30 -21.01 6.82 15.20
CA VAL A 30 -21.69 7.51 16.30
C VAL A 30 -22.46 6.51 17.18
N GLY A 31 -21.76 5.77 18.03
CA GLY A 31 -22.28 4.97 19.14
C GLY A 31 -21.84 5.56 20.50
N ASP A 32 -22.32 4.98 21.60
CA ASP A 32 -22.13 5.47 22.99
C ASP A 32 -20.63 5.58 23.38
N ALA A 33 -19.79 4.69 22.84
CA ALA A 33 -18.34 4.70 23.04
C ALA A 33 -17.61 5.80 22.24
N GLY A 34 -18.11 6.16 21.06
CA GLY A 34 -17.57 7.25 20.25
C GLY A 34 -17.82 8.62 20.88
N GLN A 35 -18.99 8.80 21.50
CA GLN A 35 -19.31 10.01 22.26
C GLN A 35 -18.47 10.13 23.53
N SER A 36 -18.31 9.05 24.29
CA SER A 36 -17.49 9.05 25.52
C SER A 36 -16.01 9.30 25.24
N ALA A 37 -15.46 8.78 24.13
CA ALA A 37 -14.08 9.03 23.72
C ALA A 37 -13.88 10.45 23.16
N MET A 38 -14.85 11.00 22.43
CA MET A 38 -14.83 12.40 22.01
C MET A 38 -14.91 13.38 23.19
N GLU A 39 -15.64 13.02 24.26
CA GLU A 39 -15.79 13.86 25.45
C GLU A 39 -14.59 13.76 26.43
N ALA A 40 -13.95 12.59 26.54
CA ALA A 40 -12.82 12.38 27.45
C ALA A 40 -11.48 12.94 26.91
N ASP A 41 -11.30 13.00 25.59
CA ASP A 41 -10.04 13.39 24.93
C ASP A 41 -10.15 14.71 24.14
N ALA A 42 -11.21 15.51 24.33
CA ALA A 42 -11.37 16.80 23.67
C ALA A 42 -10.45 17.88 24.28
N ASN A 43 -9.46 18.31 23.50
CA ASN A 43 -8.77 19.57 23.72
C ASN A 43 -9.73 20.73 23.36
N ASP A 44 -9.45 21.95 23.85
CA ASP A 44 -10.23 23.20 23.62
C ASP A 44 -10.43 23.58 22.13
N ALA A 45 -9.87 22.80 21.19
CA ALA A 45 -9.98 22.91 19.74
C ALA A 45 -10.79 21.78 19.06
N GLY A 46 -11.40 20.87 19.83
CA GLY A 46 -12.22 19.77 19.29
C GLY A 46 -11.44 18.65 18.59
N ASN A 47 -10.11 18.59 18.79
CA ASN A 47 -9.25 17.54 18.24
C ASN A 47 -8.84 16.57 19.35
N VAL A 48 -9.03 15.26 19.13
CA VAL A 48 -8.71 14.19 20.08
C VAL A 48 -7.18 14.08 20.22
N SER A 49 -6.64 14.30 21.41
CA SER A 49 -5.20 14.16 21.71
C SER A 49 -4.77 12.68 21.77
N ARG A 50 -4.76 11.99 20.64
CA ARG A 50 -4.21 10.65 20.54
C ARG A 50 -2.69 10.70 20.49
N VAL A 51 -2.02 9.92 21.35
CA VAL A 51 -0.58 9.68 21.23
C VAL A 51 -0.35 8.95 19.90
N SER A 52 0.35 9.61 18.98
CA SER A 52 0.72 9.01 17.68
C SER A 52 1.30 7.61 17.87
N THR A 53 0.92 6.68 16.99
CA THR A 53 1.42 5.29 16.98
C THR A 53 2.95 5.23 17.02
N ARG A 54 3.63 6.20 16.38
CA ARG A 54 5.09 6.33 16.45
C ARG A 54 5.60 6.68 17.85
N ALA A 55 5.02 7.69 18.48
CA ALA A 55 5.43 8.12 19.82
C ALA A 55 5.23 6.97 20.83
N TRP A 56 4.13 6.22 20.68
CA TRP A 56 3.87 5.03 21.48
C TRP A 56 4.91 3.92 21.21
N ALA A 57 5.24 3.64 19.95
CA ALA A 57 6.24 2.64 19.57
C ALA A 57 7.64 2.99 20.11
N SER A 58 8.05 4.25 20.01
CA SER A 58 9.31 4.76 20.56
C SER A 58 9.37 4.61 22.07
N SER A 59 8.29 4.91 22.80
CA SER A 59 8.24 4.74 24.26
C SER A 59 8.38 3.27 24.72
N HIS A 60 8.05 2.33 23.84
CA HIS A 60 8.15 0.89 24.09
C HIS A 60 9.35 0.24 23.39
N ASN A 61 10.28 1.04 22.89
CA ASN A 61 11.50 0.59 22.20
C ASN A 61 11.22 -0.39 21.04
N TYR A 62 10.12 -0.16 20.31
CA TYR A 62 9.70 -0.99 19.18
C TYR A 62 9.61 -2.50 19.50
N ASP A 63 9.21 -2.86 20.73
CA ASP A 63 8.99 -4.26 21.09
C ASP A 63 7.86 -4.88 20.25
N ALA A 64 8.23 -5.89 19.45
CA ALA A 64 7.33 -6.56 18.53
C ALA A 64 6.10 -7.18 19.22
N LYS A 65 6.26 -7.72 20.44
CA LYS A 65 5.14 -8.34 21.16
C LYS A 65 4.10 -7.30 21.58
N LYS A 66 4.57 -6.15 22.08
CA LYS A 66 3.69 -5.04 22.47
C LYS A 66 3.05 -4.37 21.28
N LEU A 67 3.80 -4.14 20.19
CA LEU A 67 3.26 -3.60 18.94
C LEU A 67 2.16 -4.50 18.38
N PHE A 68 2.38 -5.82 18.39
CA PHE A 68 1.36 -6.77 17.96
C PHE A 68 0.11 -6.70 18.83
N GLY A 69 0.27 -6.69 20.16
CA GLY A 69 -0.86 -6.57 21.09
C GLY A 69 -1.67 -5.30 20.87
N LYS A 70 -1.01 -4.15 20.73
CA LYS A 70 -1.68 -2.88 20.45
C LYS A 70 -2.46 -2.95 19.12
N LEU A 71 -1.79 -3.27 18.02
CA LEU A 71 -2.35 -3.15 16.66
C LEU A 71 -3.37 -4.24 16.29
N PHE A 72 -3.21 -5.46 16.82
CA PHE A 72 -3.98 -6.63 16.40
C PHE A 72 -4.89 -7.21 17.49
N ASP A 73 -4.75 -6.75 18.74
CA ASP A 73 -5.63 -7.14 19.85
C ASP A 73 -6.41 -5.93 20.39
N ASP A 74 -5.72 -4.95 20.98
CA ASP A 74 -6.35 -3.84 21.69
C ASP A 74 -7.12 -2.90 20.75
N ASP A 75 -6.51 -2.51 19.61
CA ASP A 75 -7.17 -1.67 18.61
C ASP A 75 -8.38 -2.40 17.97
N ILE A 76 -8.32 -3.73 17.85
CA ILE A 76 -9.43 -4.53 17.34
C ILE A 76 -10.55 -4.65 18.38
N LYS A 77 -10.22 -4.81 19.67
CA LYS A 77 -11.22 -4.76 20.76
C LYS A 77 -11.89 -3.39 20.84
N TYR A 78 -11.12 -2.32 20.70
CA TYR A 78 -11.66 -0.97 20.60
C TYR A 78 -12.59 -0.82 19.40
N LEU A 79 -12.18 -1.32 18.23
CA LEU A 79 -13.01 -1.34 17.02
C LEU A 79 -14.30 -2.19 17.18
N LEU A 80 -14.27 -3.24 17.99
CA LEU A 80 -15.45 -4.06 18.32
C LEU A 80 -16.43 -3.35 19.26
N SER A 81 -15.99 -2.33 20.01
CA SER A 81 -16.90 -1.50 20.83
C SER A 81 -17.87 -0.68 19.97
N MET A 82 -17.56 -0.49 18.69
CA MET A 82 -18.40 0.19 17.70
C MET A 82 -19.37 -0.82 17.04
N ASP A 83 -20.46 -1.13 17.72
CA ASP A 83 -21.44 -2.15 17.33
C ASP A 83 -22.15 -1.91 15.98
N LYS A 84 -22.45 -0.64 15.65
CA LYS A 84 -23.14 -0.24 14.40
C LYS A 84 -22.43 -0.68 13.11
N LEU A 85 -21.10 -0.71 13.11
CA LEU A 85 -20.28 -1.12 11.95
C LEU A 85 -20.47 -2.61 11.60
N TRP A 86 -20.87 -3.42 12.58
CA TRP A 86 -20.87 -4.88 12.50
C TRP A 86 -22.27 -5.48 12.36
N GLU A 87 -23.31 -4.66 12.13
CA GLU A 87 -24.67 -5.16 11.89
C GLU A 87 -24.77 -5.96 10.58
N LYS A 88 -24.09 -5.49 9.53
CA LYS A 88 -24.13 -6.08 8.18
C LYS A 88 -22.81 -6.77 7.78
N ARG A 89 -21.74 -6.51 8.51
CA ARG A 89 -20.37 -6.96 8.19
C ARG A 89 -19.93 -8.03 9.19
N ARG A 90 -19.03 -8.92 8.77
CA ARG A 90 -18.41 -9.89 9.67
C ARG A 90 -17.61 -9.15 10.75
N ARG A 91 -17.82 -9.52 12.01
CA ARG A 91 -17.05 -9.01 13.15
C ARG A 91 -15.59 -9.45 13.06
N PRO A 92 -14.62 -8.53 13.27
CA PRO A 92 -13.22 -8.91 13.32
C PRO A 92 -12.92 -9.76 14.56
N THR A 93 -11.95 -10.68 14.44
CA THR A 93 -11.51 -11.52 15.56
C THR A 93 -10.13 -11.07 16.03
N PRO A 94 -10.00 -10.52 17.25
CA PRO A 94 -8.71 -10.11 17.79
C PRO A 94 -7.73 -11.29 17.85
N LEU A 95 -6.45 -11.03 17.60
CA LEU A 95 -5.39 -12.03 17.68
C LEU A 95 -4.44 -11.69 18.82
N ASN A 96 -4.16 -12.68 19.66
CA ASN A 96 -3.18 -12.54 20.74
C ASN A 96 -1.87 -13.22 20.36
N TRP A 97 -0.75 -12.63 20.78
CA TRP A 97 0.60 -13.14 20.51
C TRP A 97 0.82 -14.60 20.92
N GLU A 98 0.24 -15.00 22.06
CA GLU A 98 0.46 -16.33 22.67
C GLU A 98 -0.54 -17.37 22.18
N ASN A 99 -1.74 -16.95 21.80
CA ASN A 99 -2.82 -17.83 21.37
C ASN A 99 -3.09 -17.66 19.87
N MET A 100 -2.19 -18.21 19.06
CA MET A 100 -2.29 -18.18 17.60
C MET A 100 -3.06 -19.39 17.09
N PRO A 101 -3.88 -19.24 16.03
CA PRO A 101 -4.56 -20.37 15.42
C PRO A 101 -3.53 -21.41 14.94
N GLU A 102 -3.91 -22.68 15.04
CA GLU A 102 -3.08 -23.78 14.53
C GLU A 102 -2.74 -23.54 13.07
N ALA A 103 -1.50 -23.89 12.69
CA ALA A 103 -1.06 -23.75 11.32
C ALA A 103 -1.89 -24.68 10.43
N ASP A 104 -2.76 -24.11 9.60
CA ASP A 104 -3.32 -24.85 8.47
C ASP A 104 -2.15 -25.45 7.67
N VAL A 105 -2.21 -26.75 7.38
CA VAL A 105 -1.20 -27.42 6.56
C VAL A 105 -1.31 -26.83 5.16
N ILE A 106 -0.43 -25.89 4.85
CA ILE A 106 -0.32 -25.32 3.52
C ILE A 106 0.34 -26.39 2.66
N GLU A 107 -0.40 -26.96 1.71
CA GLU A 107 0.18 -27.82 0.68
C GLU A 107 1.26 -27.01 -0.07
N ASP A 108 2.50 -27.43 0.10
CA ASP A 108 3.65 -26.84 -0.57
C ASP A 108 3.55 -27.25 -2.05
N GLY A 109 2.92 -26.39 -2.86
CA GLY A 109 2.76 -26.65 -4.29
C GLY A 109 4.13 -26.88 -4.94
N GLU A 110 4.36 -28.08 -5.47
CA GLU A 110 5.60 -28.40 -6.17
C GLU A 110 5.84 -27.39 -7.31
N GLY A 111 6.99 -26.73 -7.30
CA GLY A 111 7.39 -25.76 -8.33
C GLY A 111 7.12 -24.28 -8.01
N LEU A 112 6.58 -23.94 -6.83
CA LEU A 112 6.43 -22.54 -6.41
C LEU A 112 7.77 -21.91 -6.00
N ILE A 113 8.00 -20.67 -6.44
CA ILE A 113 9.10 -19.82 -5.95
C ILE A 113 8.83 -19.48 -4.48
N GLN A 114 9.88 -19.29 -3.67
CA GLN A 114 9.77 -18.99 -2.24
C GLN A 114 8.75 -17.88 -1.91
N ASP A 115 8.74 -16.79 -2.67
CA ASP A 115 7.83 -15.64 -2.46
C ASP A 115 6.36 -15.92 -2.81
N GLN A 116 6.08 -16.99 -3.55
CA GLN A 116 4.74 -17.43 -3.93
C GLN A 116 4.14 -18.45 -2.95
N ARG A 117 4.92 -18.87 -1.95
CA ARG A 117 4.42 -19.73 -0.87
C ARG A 117 3.61 -18.87 0.10
N PRO A 118 2.35 -19.25 0.42
CA PRO A 118 1.59 -18.50 1.40
C PRO A 118 2.18 -18.74 2.80
N TRP A 119 2.08 -17.73 3.65
CA TRP A 119 2.57 -17.79 5.02
C TRP A 119 1.43 -18.11 5.99
N THR A 120 1.71 -18.99 6.94
CA THR A 120 0.80 -19.19 8.08
C THR A 120 0.76 -17.95 8.95
N ILE A 121 -0.25 -17.83 9.80
CA ILE A 121 -0.38 -16.69 10.73
C ILE A 121 0.76 -16.69 11.76
N THR A 122 1.21 -17.87 12.20
CA THR A 122 2.38 -18.02 13.06
C THR A 122 3.66 -17.53 12.39
N GLN A 123 3.89 -17.90 11.12
CA GLN A 123 5.01 -17.40 10.33
C GLN A 123 4.93 -15.88 10.13
N CYS A 124 3.75 -15.32 9.86
CA CYS A 124 3.58 -13.88 9.72
C CYS A 124 4.00 -13.14 11.01
N ARG A 125 3.64 -13.63 12.19
CA ARG A 125 4.07 -13.04 13.47
C ARG A 125 5.59 -13.06 13.61
N ASP A 126 6.22 -14.20 13.35
CA ASP A 126 7.67 -14.35 13.53
C ASP A 126 8.45 -13.47 12.54
N VAL A 127 7.97 -13.39 11.29
CA VAL A 127 8.51 -12.50 10.25
C VAL A 127 8.33 -11.03 10.63
N MET A 128 7.14 -10.63 11.12
CA MET A 128 6.90 -9.28 11.62
C MET A 128 7.88 -8.92 12.74
N ALA A 129 8.09 -9.83 13.70
CA ALA A 129 9.01 -9.60 14.82
C ALA A 129 10.44 -9.38 14.36
N SER A 130 10.93 -10.23 13.45
CA SER A 130 12.25 -10.10 12.86
C SER A 130 12.38 -8.79 12.06
N ALA A 131 11.36 -8.44 11.28
CA ALA A 131 11.38 -7.23 10.46
C ALA A 131 11.40 -5.96 11.31
N VAL A 132 10.58 -5.90 12.38
CA VAL A 132 10.58 -4.79 13.34
C VAL A 132 11.94 -4.63 14.00
N ALA A 133 12.57 -5.72 14.44
CA ALA A 133 13.88 -5.66 15.07
C ALA A 133 14.96 -5.12 14.10
N SER A 134 14.96 -5.59 12.84
CA SER A 134 15.88 -5.11 11.81
C SER A 134 15.62 -3.65 11.42
N LEU A 135 14.36 -3.25 11.23
CA LEU A 135 13.97 -1.87 10.90
C LEU A 135 14.32 -0.91 12.05
N HIS A 136 14.03 -1.28 13.29
CA HIS A 136 14.40 -0.50 14.47
C HIS A 136 15.92 -0.30 14.58
N LYS A 137 16.71 -1.36 14.35
CA LYS A 137 18.17 -1.26 14.34
C LYS A 137 18.68 -0.31 13.26
N ARG A 138 18.06 -0.29 12.08
CA ARG A 138 18.41 0.64 10.99
C ARG A 138 18.03 2.08 11.32
N LEU A 139 16.84 2.29 11.88
CA LEU A 139 16.38 3.60 12.34
C LEU A 139 17.34 4.18 13.40
N ALA A 140 17.79 3.36 14.36
CA ALA A 140 18.76 3.78 15.37
C ALA A 140 20.16 4.13 14.81
N GLY A 141 20.47 3.72 13.58
CA GLY A 141 21.72 4.04 12.89
C GLY A 141 21.66 5.32 12.05
N LEU A 142 20.47 5.92 11.88
CA LEU A 142 20.28 7.16 11.13
C LEU A 142 20.53 8.39 12.01
N PRO A 143 20.85 9.55 11.40
CA PRO A 143 20.91 10.82 12.12
C PRO A 143 19.58 11.18 12.79
N GLU A 144 19.64 11.93 13.88
CA GLU A 144 18.45 12.34 14.62
C GLU A 144 17.53 13.20 13.73
N GLY A 145 16.28 12.74 13.54
CA GLY A 145 15.28 13.39 12.69
C GLY A 145 15.21 12.87 11.25
N ASP A 146 16.00 11.85 10.90
CA ASP A 146 15.87 11.16 9.61
C ASP A 146 15.02 9.88 9.76
N ASP A 147 14.20 9.61 8.74
CA ASP A 147 13.21 8.53 8.75
C ASP A 147 13.53 7.50 7.65
N LEU A 148 13.08 6.25 7.83
CA LEU A 148 13.24 5.20 6.83
C LEU A 148 12.21 5.36 5.70
N VAL A 149 12.69 5.54 4.47
CA VAL A 149 11.81 5.52 3.29
C VAL A 149 11.45 4.08 2.94
N TRP A 150 10.16 3.80 2.79
CA TRP A 150 9.69 2.49 2.35
C TRP A 150 10.18 2.16 0.94
N ASP A 151 10.77 0.98 0.77
CA ASP A 151 11.18 0.44 -0.53
C ASP A 151 10.63 -0.97 -0.74
N LYS A 152 10.01 -1.20 -1.90
CA LYS A 152 9.51 -2.51 -2.34
C LYS A 152 10.63 -3.52 -2.59
N ASP A 153 11.86 -3.06 -2.77
CA ASP A 153 13.03 -3.91 -3.00
C ASP A 153 13.84 -4.16 -1.71
N ASP A 154 13.52 -3.45 -0.62
CA ASP A 154 14.03 -3.73 0.72
C ASP A 154 13.31 -4.94 1.34
N LYS A 155 14.11 -5.93 1.76
CA LYS A 155 13.58 -7.21 2.26
C LYS A 155 12.74 -7.00 3.52
N ASP A 156 13.27 -6.33 4.53
CA ASP A 156 12.61 -6.23 5.84
C ASP A 156 11.36 -5.33 5.77
N SER A 157 11.37 -4.26 4.96
CA SER A 157 10.20 -3.41 4.71
C SER A 157 9.07 -4.19 4.03
N MET A 158 9.41 -5.01 3.03
CA MET A 158 8.42 -5.86 2.35
C MET A 158 7.89 -6.98 3.25
N ASP A 159 8.76 -7.58 4.06
CA ASP A 159 8.40 -8.64 5.00
C ASP A 159 7.45 -8.08 6.07
N PHE A 160 7.75 -6.89 6.61
CA PHE A 160 6.88 -6.19 7.55
C PHE A 160 5.49 -5.90 6.97
N VAL A 161 5.41 -5.31 5.76
CA VAL A 161 4.13 -5.00 5.11
C VAL A 161 3.33 -6.27 4.81
N THR A 162 3.99 -7.32 4.31
CA THR A 162 3.35 -8.59 3.98
C THR A 162 2.78 -9.26 5.23
N ALA A 163 3.58 -9.36 6.30
CA ALA A 163 3.15 -9.95 7.56
C ALA A 163 1.96 -9.19 8.16
N CYS A 164 2.09 -7.87 8.31
CA CYS A 164 1.03 -7.04 8.90
C CYS A 164 -0.26 -7.08 8.07
N ALA A 165 -0.16 -7.04 6.74
CA ALA A 165 -1.31 -7.10 5.85
C ALA A 165 -2.03 -8.46 5.95
N ASN A 166 -1.29 -9.56 6.03
CA ASN A 166 -1.86 -10.90 6.14
C ASN A 166 -2.48 -11.16 7.53
N ILE A 167 -1.85 -10.70 8.61
CA ILE A 167 -2.44 -10.75 9.97
C ILE A 167 -3.76 -9.97 9.99
N ARG A 168 -3.76 -8.74 9.44
CA ARG A 168 -4.99 -7.93 9.33
C ARG A 168 -6.04 -8.63 8.46
N ALA A 169 -5.66 -9.19 7.32
CA ALA A 169 -6.60 -9.91 6.46
C ALA A 169 -7.29 -11.05 7.21
N HIS A 170 -6.53 -11.83 7.98
CA HIS A 170 -7.09 -12.90 8.81
C HIS A 170 -8.09 -12.40 9.85
N ILE A 171 -7.76 -11.32 10.57
CA ILE A 171 -8.64 -10.70 11.58
C ILE A 171 -10.02 -10.34 10.99
N PHE A 172 -10.06 -9.83 9.75
CA PHE A 172 -11.29 -9.48 9.06
C PHE A 172 -11.91 -10.61 8.23
N GLY A 173 -11.35 -11.83 8.28
CA GLY A 173 -11.84 -12.97 7.51
C GLY A 173 -11.63 -12.86 6.00
N ILE A 174 -10.62 -12.10 5.58
CA ILE A 174 -10.20 -11.91 4.19
C ILE A 174 -9.10 -12.93 3.86
N PRO A 175 -9.11 -13.56 2.68
CA PRO A 175 -8.04 -14.47 2.26
C PRO A 175 -6.67 -13.79 2.25
N GLN A 176 -5.67 -14.46 2.84
CA GLN A 176 -4.28 -14.02 2.82
C GLN A 176 -3.71 -14.03 1.40
N LYS A 177 -2.65 -13.27 1.18
CA LYS A 177 -1.94 -13.20 -0.09
C LYS A 177 -0.46 -13.54 0.09
N THR A 178 0.15 -14.02 -0.98
CA THR A 178 1.57 -14.36 -0.99
C THR A 178 2.42 -13.09 -0.91
N ARG A 179 3.68 -13.21 -0.48
CA ARG A 179 4.63 -12.08 -0.50
C ARG A 179 4.78 -11.50 -1.91
N PHE A 180 4.77 -12.35 -2.93
CA PHE A 180 4.81 -11.93 -4.33
C PHE A 180 3.62 -11.04 -4.71
N ASP A 181 2.40 -11.46 -4.36
CA ASP A 181 1.19 -10.68 -4.63
C ASP A 181 1.19 -9.35 -3.87
N VAL A 182 1.56 -9.38 -2.59
CA VAL A 182 1.65 -8.18 -1.76
C VAL A 182 2.69 -7.21 -2.33
N LYS A 183 3.86 -7.69 -2.74
CA LYS A 183 4.89 -6.87 -3.41
C LYS A 183 4.35 -6.24 -4.70
N SER A 184 3.63 -6.99 -5.52
CA SER A 184 3.06 -6.46 -6.76
C SER A 184 2.04 -5.35 -6.51
N MET A 185 1.17 -5.51 -5.51
CA MET A 185 0.15 -4.51 -5.18
C MET A 185 0.74 -3.30 -4.46
N ALA A 186 1.60 -3.52 -3.46
CA ALA A 186 2.16 -2.44 -2.66
C ALA A 186 3.15 -1.58 -3.47
N GLY A 187 3.96 -2.21 -4.32
CA GLY A 187 4.90 -1.51 -5.19
C GLY A 187 4.30 -0.99 -6.49
N ASN A 188 2.98 -1.12 -6.70
CA ASN A 188 2.30 -0.80 -7.97
C ASN A 188 3.07 -1.34 -9.20
N ILE A 189 3.53 -2.59 -9.13
CA ILE A 189 4.45 -3.15 -10.11
C ILE A 189 3.73 -3.35 -11.45
N ILE A 190 4.21 -2.66 -12.48
CA ILE A 190 3.82 -2.88 -13.87
C ILE A 190 4.78 -3.89 -14.49
N PRO A 191 4.30 -5.06 -14.95
CA PRO A 191 5.16 -6.04 -15.61
C PRO A 191 5.82 -5.43 -16.85
N ALA A 192 7.14 -5.56 -16.96
CA ALA A 192 7.92 -5.08 -18.09
C ALA A 192 8.58 -6.25 -18.81
N ILE A 193 8.57 -6.22 -20.14
CA ILE A 193 9.24 -7.22 -20.99
C ILE A 193 10.12 -6.48 -22.00
N ALA A 194 11.37 -6.91 -22.12
CA ALA A 194 12.39 -6.24 -22.95
C ALA A 194 11.94 -6.02 -24.41
N THR A 195 11.18 -6.96 -24.99
CA THR A 195 10.68 -6.87 -26.36
C THR A 195 9.71 -5.69 -26.56
N THR A 196 8.90 -5.36 -25.55
CA THR A 196 8.00 -4.20 -25.63
C THR A 196 8.81 -2.92 -25.72
N ASN A 197 9.84 -2.77 -24.87
CA ASN A 197 10.73 -1.60 -24.90
C ASN A 197 11.49 -1.48 -26.22
N ALA A 198 11.98 -2.59 -26.78
CA ALA A 198 12.67 -2.60 -28.07
C ALA A 198 11.76 -2.14 -29.22
N ILE A 199 10.51 -2.61 -29.26
CA ILE A 199 9.53 -2.20 -30.28
C ILE A 199 9.22 -0.71 -30.14
N ILE A 200 8.94 -0.23 -28.93
CA ILE A 200 8.61 1.18 -28.68
C ILE A 200 9.81 2.09 -29.00
N ALA A 201 11.03 1.71 -28.63
CA ALA A 201 12.25 2.45 -28.96
C ALA A 201 12.46 2.58 -30.49
N GLY A 202 12.24 1.50 -31.24
CA GLY A 202 12.28 1.53 -32.70
C GLY A 202 11.23 2.49 -33.29
N LEU A 203 10.00 2.49 -32.77
CA LEU A 203 8.95 3.41 -33.18
C LEU A 203 9.30 4.88 -32.87
N ILE A 204 9.91 5.15 -31.72
CA ILE A 204 10.37 6.50 -31.36
C ILE A 204 11.35 7.03 -32.41
N VAL A 205 12.35 6.24 -32.81
CA VAL A 205 13.33 6.65 -33.83
C VAL A 205 12.65 6.87 -35.19
N LEU A 206 11.71 6.02 -35.58
CA LEU A 206 10.97 6.18 -36.83
C LEU A 206 10.15 7.48 -36.87
N GLU A 207 9.47 7.86 -35.78
CA GLU A 207 8.76 9.14 -35.70
C GLU A 207 9.73 10.33 -35.64
N ALA A 208 10.85 10.20 -34.90
CA ALA A 208 11.88 11.24 -34.83
C ALA A 208 12.49 11.55 -36.20
N MET A 209 12.73 10.54 -37.05
CA MET A 209 13.21 10.74 -38.41
C MET A 209 12.24 11.54 -39.28
N LYS A 210 10.92 11.37 -39.09
CA LYS A 210 9.91 12.19 -39.79
C LYS A 210 9.97 13.64 -39.35
N ILE A 211 10.11 13.87 -38.04
CA ILE A 211 10.25 15.21 -37.46
C ILE A 211 11.49 15.93 -38.03
N LEU A 212 12.64 15.26 -38.03
CA LEU A 212 13.90 15.83 -38.55
C LEU A 212 13.84 16.17 -40.05
N GLN A 213 13.00 15.47 -40.81
CA GLN A 213 12.75 15.74 -42.23
C GLN A 213 11.67 16.81 -42.46
N GLY A 214 11.15 17.45 -41.41
CA GLY A 214 10.06 18.43 -41.51
C GLY A 214 8.68 17.83 -41.81
N ARG A 215 8.54 16.50 -41.75
CA ARG A 215 7.30 15.76 -42.08
C ARG A 215 6.40 15.58 -40.86
N PHE A 216 6.10 16.68 -40.17
CA PHE A 216 5.26 16.67 -38.95
C PHE A 216 3.86 16.11 -39.19
N LYS A 217 3.28 16.35 -40.38
CA LYS A 217 1.94 15.85 -40.75
C LYS A 217 1.90 14.33 -40.90
N ASP A 218 3.04 13.68 -41.13
CA ASP A 218 3.15 12.22 -41.26
C ASP A 218 3.31 11.51 -39.90
N CYS A 219 3.49 12.29 -38.82
CA CYS A 219 3.66 11.77 -37.47
C CYS A 219 2.34 11.22 -36.93
N LYS A 220 2.44 10.12 -36.19
CA LYS A 220 1.26 9.40 -35.68
C LYS A 220 1.49 8.91 -34.26
N THR A 221 0.42 8.87 -33.47
CA THR A 221 0.43 8.12 -32.21
C THR A 221 0.28 6.64 -32.54
N VAL A 222 1.29 5.82 -32.24
CA VAL A 222 1.26 4.38 -32.54
C VAL A 222 1.03 3.58 -31.27
N TYR A 223 -0.04 2.80 -31.23
CA TYR A 223 -0.35 1.89 -30.13
C TYR A 223 0.13 0.47 -30.44
N LEU A 224 0.82 -0.16 -29.49
CA LEU A 224 1.17 -1.58 -29.55
C LEU A 224 0.15 -2.37 -28.72
N ASN A 225 -0.64 -3.21 -29.38
CA ASN A 225 -1.62 -4.07 -28.71
C ASN A 225 -1.02 -5.44 -28.36
N ARG A 226 -1.56 -6.09 -27.33
CA ARG A 226 -1.20 -7.48 -26.98
C ARG A 226 -1.75 -8.50 -28.00
N ARG A 227 -2.89 -8.20 -28.62
CA ARG A 227 -3.53 -9.03 -29.66
C ARG A 227 -3.91 -8.14 -30.85
N PRO A 228 -3.95 -8.68 -32.08
CA PRO A 228 -4.44 -7.92 -33.22
C PRO A 228 -5.87 -7.43 -32.98
N ASN A 229 -6.16 -6.19 -33.35
CA ASN A 229 -7.52 -5.66 -33.34
C ASN A 229 -8.41 -6.35 -34.41
N PRO A 230 -9.72 -6.08 -34.48
CA PRO A 230 -10.59 -6.66 -35.52
C PRO A 230 -10.13 -6.39 -36.96
N LYS A 231 -9.33 -5.34 -37.19
CA LYS A 231 -8.70 -5.02 -38.48
C LYS A 231 -7.36 -5.73 -38.69
N LYS A 232 -7.03 -6.74 -37.88
CA LYS A 232 -5.79 -7.54 -37.90
C LYS A 232 -4.51 -6.71 -37.71
N ARG A 233 -4.59 -5.56 -37.03
CA ARG A 233 -3.42 -4.71 -36.73
C ARG A 233 -2.96 -4.88 -35.29
N LEU A 234 -1.68 -5.20 -35.13
CA LEU A 234 -1.00 -5.24 -33.83
C LEU A 234 -0.46 -3.85 -33.45
N LEU A 235 0.18 -3.19 -34.40
CA LEU A 235 0.57 -1.78 -34.34
C LEU A 235 -0.54 -0.93 -34.96
N VAL A 236 -1.14 -0.05 -34.17
CA VAL A 236 -2.27 0.78 -34.58
C VAL A 236 -1.84 2.24 -34.61
N PRO A 237 -1.54 2.78 -35.81
CA PRO A 237 -1.24 4.20 -35.96
C PRO A 237 -2.53 5.03 -35.98
N CYS A 238 -2.58 6.06 -35.16
CA CYS A 238 -3.65 7.06 -35.04
C CYS A 238 -3.13 8.44 -35.43
N VAL A 239 -4.01 9.27 -35.99
CA VAL A 239 -3.67 10.66 -36.31
C VAL A 239 -3.47 11.42 -34.99
N LEU A 240 -2.54 12.38 -34.98
CA LEU A 240 -2.32 13.25 -33.83
C LEU A 240 -3.56 14.11 -33.56
N ASP A 241 -3.99 14.15 -32.31
CA ASP A 241 -5.11 14.98 -31.88
C ASP A 241 -4.73 16.47 -31.88
N LYS A 242 -5.72 17.33 -32.14
CA LYS A 242 -5.54 18.78 -32.04
C LYS A 242 -5.46 19.21 -30.58
N PRO A 243 -4.78 20.33 -30.27
CA PRO A 243 -4.74 20.88 -28.91
C PRO A 243 -6.15 21.04 -28.33
N ASN A 244 -6.35 20.55 -27.10
CA ASN A 244 -7.64 20.65 -26.42
C ASN A 244 -7.85 22.10 -25.90
N PRO A 245 -8.91 22.80 -26.33
CA PRO A 245 -9.19 24.18 -25.91
C PRO A 245 -9.61 24.31 -24.43
N LYS A 246 -9.81 23.20 -23.71
CA LYS A 246 -10.08 23.19 -22.26
C LYS A 246 -8.87 22.78 -21.44
N CYS A 247 -7.71 22.57 -22.07
CA CYS A 247 -6.50 22.18 -21.36
C CYS A 247 -6.00 23.32 -20.46
N TYR A 248 -6.01 23.10 -19.14
CA TYR A 248 -5.57 24.11 -18.16
C TYR A 248 -4.08 24.48 -18.28
N VAL A 249 -3.27 23.65 -18.95
CA VAL A 249 -1.84 23.90 -19.17
C VAL A 249 -1.59 24.72 -20.44
N PHE A 250 -2.21 24.34 -21.56
CA PHE A 250 -1.87 24.88 -22.89
C PHE A 250 -2.87 25.90 -23.44
N CYS A 251 -4.07 26.04 -22.86
CA CYS A 251 -5.10 26.94 -23.40
C CYS A 251 -4.75 28.44 -23.33
N LEU A 252 -3.88 28.85 -22.41
CA LEU A 252 -3.54 30.27 -22.22
C LEU A 252 -2.47 30.78 -23.19
N LYS A 253 -1.70 29.89 -23.83
CA LYS A 253 -0.58 30.28 -24.71
C LYS A 253 -0.93 30.34 -26.19
N PHE A 254 -1.97 29.64 -26.64
CA PHE A 254 -2.39 29.57 -28.05
C PHE A 254 -3.51 30.56 -28.43
N ARG A 255 -3.84 31.52 -27.55
CA ARG A 255 -4.82 32.59 -27.84
C ARG A 255 -4.17 33.92 -28.29
N SER A 256 -2.85 33.96 -28.43
CA SER A 256 -2.10 35.21 -28.60
C SER A 256 -1.37 35.37 -29.94
N ASP A 257 -1.53 34.44 -30.88
CA ASP A 257 -1.04 34.55 -32.27
C ASP A 257 -2.20 34.28 -33.25
#